data_AF-A0A6L3ZX51-F1
#
_entry.id   AF-A0A6L3ZX51-F1
#
_cell.length_a   1.000
_cell.length_b   1.000
_cell.length_c   1.000
_cell.angle_alpha   90.00
_cell.angle_beta   90.00
_cell.angle_gamma   90.00
#
_symmetry.space_group_name_H-M   'P 1'
#
loop_
_entity.id
_entity.type
_entity.pdbx_description
1 polymer ?
#
loop_
_entity_poly.entity_id
_entity_poly.type
_entity_poly.pdbx_seq_one_letter_code
_entity_poly.pdbx_strand_id
1 'polypeptide(L)'
;MRFTIKFLLLVQITLAAIVALGPAKPALACSGFPETIDQILERTQYVVKATVVETDDLSQNYILEAETYIAGGAGPKYFLLALNEPEMVEGILLDVYG
;
A
#
# COMPACT_ATOMS: atom_id res chain seq x y z
N MET A 1 -45.73 -5.41 -38.36
CA MET A 1 -44.91 -4.48 -37.55
C MET A 1 -44.65 -4.91 -36.10
N ARG A 2 -45.39 -5.85 -35.48
CA ARG A 2 -45.12 -6.28 -34.09
C ARG A 2 -43.92 -7.23 -33.91
N PHE A 3 -43.49 -7.90 -34.98
CA PHE A 3 -42.39 -8.87 -34.95
C PHE A 3 -41.00 -8.23 -34.98
N THR A 4 -40.87 -7.10 -35.68
CA THR A 4 -39.60 -6.37 -35.84
C THR A 4 -39.16 -5.67 -34.54
N ILE A 5 -40.10 -5.20 -33.72
CA ILE A 5 -39.81 -4.52 -32.45
C ILE A 5 -39.24 -5.50 -31.40
N LYS A 6 -39.80 -6.72 -31.32
CA LYS A 6 -39.33 -7.74 -30.38
C LYS A 6 -37.92 -8.23 -30.72
N PHE A 7 -37.62 -8.35 -32.01
CA PHE A 7 -36.28 -8.74 -32.48
C PHE A 7 -35.23 -7.67 -32.15
N LEU A 8 -35.57 -6.38 -32.34
CA LEU A 8 -34.67 -5.28 -32.00
C LEU A 8 -34.34 -5.21 -30.51
N LEU A 9 -35.34 -5.42 -29.65
CA LEU A 9 -35.14 -5.46 -28.18
C LEU A 9 -34.25 -6.61 -27.74
N LEU A 10 -34.43 -7.79 -28.35
CA LEU A 10 -33.58 -8.96 -28.06
C LEU A 10 -32.13 -8.68 -28.41
N VAL A 11 -31.86 -8.11 -29.59
CA VAL A 11 -30.49 -7.76 -30.02
C VAL A 11 -29.84 -6.74 -29.06
N GLN A 12 -30.60 -5.75 -28.57
CA GLN A 12 -30.07 -4.76 -27.63
C GLN A 12 -29.71 -5.36 -26.27
N ILE A 13 -30.52 -6.29 -25.76
CA ILE A 13 -30.26 -6.97 -24.48
C ILE A 13 -29.03 -7.87 -24.59
N THR A 14 -28.90 -8.63 -25.67
CA THR A 14 -27.73 -9.49 -25.87
C THR A 14 -26.43 -8.67 -26.03
N LEU A 15 -26.50 -7.52 -26.71
CA LEU A 15 -25.35 -6.63 -26.88
C LEU A 15 -24.90 -6.02 -25.54
N ALA A 16 -25.85 -5.62 -24.68
CA ALA A 16 -25.54 -5.09 -23.35
C ALA A 16 -24.89 -6.15 -22.45
N ALA A 17 -25.35 -7.41 -22.52
CA ALA A 17 -24.78 -8.50 -21.74
C ALA A 17 -23.32 -8.83 -22.12
N ILE A 18 -22.96 -8.68 -23.40
CA ILE A 18 -21.59 -8.93 -23.88
C ILE A 18 -20.61 -7.84 -23.40
N VAL A 19 -21.05 -6.57 -23.33
CA VAL A 19 -20.21 -5.46 -22.83
C VAL A 19 -19.96 -5.58 -21.32
N ALA A 20 -20.93 -6.10 -20.56
CA ALA A 20 -20.80 -6.30 -19.11
C ALA A 20 -19.81 -7.43 -18.73
N LEU A 21 -19.49 -8.33 -19.66
CA LEU A 21 -18.51 -9.41 -19.49
C LEU A 21 -17.12 -9.06 -20.04
N GLY A 22 -16.86 -7.78 -20.31
CA GLY A 22 -15.54 -7.31 -20.71
C GLY A 22 -14.47 -7.75 -19.71
N PRO A 23 -13.25 -8.04 -20.18
CA PRO A 23 -12.18 -8.53 -19.30
C PRO A 23 -11.94 -7.49 -18.20
N ALA A 24 -12.13 -7.93 -16.95
CA ALA A 24 -11.69 -7.16 -15.79
C ALA A 24 -10.21 -6.83 -16.03
N LYS A 25 -9.91 -5.52 -16.15
CA LYS A 25 -8.53 -5.08 -16.31
C LYS A 25 -7.73 -5.68 -15.15
N PRO A 26 -6.55 -6.28 -15.39
CA PRO A 26 -5.74 -6.80 -14.31
C PRO A 26 -5.46 -5.64 -13.34
N ALA A 27 -5.88 -5.81 -12.09
CA ALA A 27 -5.45 -4.93 -11.02
C ALA A 27 -3.94 -5.13 -10.88
N LEU A 28 -3.15 -4.13 -11.26
CA LEU A 28 -1.72 -4.04 -11.00
C LEU A 28 -1.53 -3.80 -9.50
N ALA A 29 -1.86 -4.81 -8.69
CA ALA A 29 -1.60 -4.79 -7.27
C ALA A 29 -0.26 -5.49 -7.02
N CYS A 30 0.73 -4.71 -6.58
CA CYS A 30 2.01 -5.16 -6.02
C CYS A 30 3.00 -5.85 -6.97
N SER A 31 3.41 -5.19 -8.07
CA SER A 31 4.57 -5.61 -8.88
C SER A 31 5.84 -4.82 -8.55
N GLY A 32 6.10 -4.54 -7.27
CA GLY A 32 7.40 -4.02 -6.84
C GLY A 32 8.39 -5.19 -6.76
N PHE A 33 9.49 -5.12 -7.52
CA PHE A 33 10.59 -6.06 -7.32
C PHE A 33 11.07 -5.95 -5.86
N PRO A 34 11.46 -7.06 -5.20
CA PRO A 34 12.01 -6.98 -3.87
C PRO A 34 13.29 -6.16 -3.93
N GLU A 35 13.29 -5.01 -3.27
CA GLU A 35 14.48 -4.17 -3.16
C GLU A 35 15.47 -4.79 -2.19
N THR A 36 16.76 -4.55 -2.44
CA THR A 36 17.81 -4.94 -1.49
C THR A 36 17.86 -3.97 -0.33
N ILE A 37 18.38 -4.42 0.81
CA ILE A 37 18.59 -3.55 1.99
C ILE A 37 19.46 -2.34 1.60
N ASP A 38 20.48 -2.54 0.77
CA ASP A 38 21.34 -1.44 0.31
C ASP A 38 20.56 -0.39 -0.48
N GLN A 39 19.66 -0.81 -1.38
CA GLN A 39 18.81 0.11 -2.16
C GLN A 39 17.86 0.92 -1.25
N ILE A 40 17.31 0.28 -0.24
CA ILE A 40 16.46 0.93 0.76
C ILE A 40 17.28 1.96 1.54
N LEU A 41 18.48 1.59 2.00
CA LEU A 41 19.37 2.47 2.75
C LEU A 41 19.83 3.68 1.91
N GLU A 42 20.07 3.52 0.61
CA GLU A 42 20.49 4.60 -0.29
C GLU A 42 19.44 5.72 -0.41
N ARG A 43 18.14 5.39 -0.35
CA ARG A 43 17.06 6.38 -0.40
C ARG A 43 16.55 6.82 0.96
N THR A 44 16.98 6.16 2.03
CA THR A 44 16.49 6.41 3.39
C THR A 44 17.16 7.64 3.98
N GLN A 45 16.35 8.58 4.47
CA GLN A 45 16.88 9.82 5.07
C GLN A 45 17.45 9.60 6.48
N TYR A 46 16.84 8.72 7.26
CA TYR A 46 17.23 8.44 8.64
C TYR A 46 17.18 6.95 8.92
N VAL A 47 18.20 6.46 9.61
CA VAL A 47 18.19 5.10 10.17
C VAL A 47 18.24 5.25 11.68
N VAL A 48 17.22 4.74 12.38
CA VAL A 48 17.07 4.91 13.82
C VAL A 48 16.81 3.57 14.51
N LYS A 49 17.29 3.44 15.74
CA LYS A 49 16.72 2.50 16.69
C LYS A 49 15.53 3.19 17.36
N ALA A 50 14.35 2.58 17.31
CA ALA A 50 13.13 3.18 17.84
C ALA A 50 12.28 2.18 18.59
N THR A 51 11.46 2.68 19.51
CA THR A 51 10.50 1.91 20.30
C THR A 51 9.09 2.39 20.02
N VAL A 52 8.13 1.47 19.93
CA VAL A 52 6.71 1.79 19.73
C VAL A 52 6.16 2.43 21.00
N VAL A 53 5.61 3.64 20.87
CA VAL A 53 4.99 4.38 21.98
C VAL A 53 3.47 4.23 21.94
N GLU A 54 2.90 4.26 20.75
CA GLU A 54 1.45 4.21 20.57
C GLU A 54 1.11 3.43 19.30
N THR A 55 -0.02 2.74 19.37
CA THR A 55 -0.59 1.97 18.26
C THR A 55 -2.07 2.34 18.17
N ASP A 56 -2.60 2.51 16.97
CA ASP A 56 -4.02 2.77 16.77
C ASP A 56 -4.91 1.55 17.08
N ASP A 57 -6.21 1.78 17.19
CA ASP A 57 -7.21 0.75 17.55
C ASP A 57 -7.22 -0.44 16.57
N LEU A 58 -6.77 -0.22 15.33
CA LEU A 58 -6.73 -1.22 14.27
C LEU A 58 -5.35 -1.86 14.10
N SER A 59 -4.34 -1.44 14.89
CA SER A 59 -2.95 -1.90 14.78
C SER A 59 -2.33 -1.72 13.39
N GLN A 60 -2.72 -0.66 12.70
CA GLN A 60 -2.25 -0.28 11.37
C GLN A 60 -1.28 0.90 11.39
N ASN A 61 -1.35 1.74 12.43
CA ASN A 61 -0.53 2.93 12.56
C ASN A 61 0.24 2.90 13.88
N TYR A 62 1.51 3.25 13.83
CA TYR A 62 2.41 3.21 14.98
C TYR A 62 3.14 4.54 15.13
N ILE A 63 3.21 5.04 16.36
CA ILE A 63 4.11 6.14 16.73
C ILE A 63 5.36 5.52 17.33
N LEU A 64 6.51 5.83 16.73
CA LEU A 64 7.82 5.33 17.14
C LEU A 64 8.62 6.48 17.76
N GLU A 65 9.23 6.26 18.92
CA GLU A 65 10.20 7.19 19.53
C GLU A 65 11.62 6.74 19.20
N ALA A 66 12.41 7.63 18.60
CA ALA A 66 13.80 7.35 18.29
C ALA A 66 14.66 7.38 19.57
N GLU A 67 15.34 6.26 19.83
CA GLU A 67 16.29 6.09 20.92
C GLU A 67 17.69 6.52 20.48
N THR A 68 18.05 6.22 19.23
CA THR A 68 19.39 6.49 18.69
C THR A 68 19.34 6.64 17.18
N TYR A 69 20.06 7.63 16.66
CA TYR A 69 20.27 7.82 15.22
C TYR A 69 21.53 7.10 14.78
N ILE A 70 21.37 6.18 13.84
CA ILE A 70 22.44 5.40 13.21
C ILE A 70 22.96 6.14 11.97
N ALA A 71 22.05 6.75 11.18
CA ALA A 71 22.36 7.56 10.00
C ALA A 71 21.36 8.72 9.82
N GLY A 72 21.76 9.76 9.08
CA GLY A 72 20.93 10.95 8.80
C GLY A 72 21.14 12.14 9.76
N GLY A 73 21.95 11.98 10.81
CA GLY A 73 22.19 13.03 11.81
C GLY A 73 21.07 13.14 12.85
N ALA A 74 21.00 14.28 13.56
CA ALA A 74 19.93 14.52 14.53
C ALA A 74 18.61 14.82 13.78
N GLY A 75 17.58 14.04 14.07
CA GLY A 75 16.27 14.13 13.42
C GLY A 75 15.11 14.37 14.38
N PRO A 76 13.86 14.12 13.94
CA PRO A 76 12.67 14.25 14.77
C PRO A 76 12.58 13.12 15.80
N LYS A 77 12.18 13.46 17.03
CA LYS A 77 12.08 12.50 18.15
C LYS A 77 11.05 11.38 17.90
N TYR A 78 9.97 11.68 17.17
CA TYR A 78 8.87 10.77 16.91
C TYR A 78 8.67 10.56 15.41
N PHE A 79 8.38 9.32 15.01
CA PHE A 79 8.08 8.91 13.64
C PHE A 79 6.69 8.27 13.60
N LEU A 80 5.97 8.52 12.50
CA LEU A 80 4.69 7.87 12.22
C LEU A 80 4.92 6.78 11.16
N LEU A 81 4.64 5.53 11.52
CA LEU A 81 4.56 4.41 10.59
C LEU A 81 3.09 4.19 10.25
N ALA A 82 2.69 4.52 9.03
CA ALA A 82 1.34 4.32 8.52
C ALA A 82 1.34 3.24 7.44
N LEU A 83 0.70 2.09 7.68
CA LEU A 83 0.71 0.96 6.74
C LEU A 83 -0.06 1.21 5.44
N ASN A 84 -0.93 2.22 5.40
CA ASN A 84 -1.70 2.62 4.22
C ASN A 84 -0.90 3.50 3.24
N GLU A 85 0.15 4.18 3.70
CA GLU A 85 1.07 4.99 2.89
C GLU A 85 2.50 4.77 3.40
N PRO A 86 3.13 3.63 3.10
CA PRO A 86 4.45 3.28 3.63
C PRO A 86 5.61 4.08 3.02
N GLU A 87 5.34 5.16 2.28
CA GLU A 87 6.34 5.91 1.47
C GLU A 87 7.57 6.40 2.26
N MET A 88 7.58 6.32 3.60
CA MET A 88 8.71 6.80 4.41
C MET A 88 9.05 5.96 5.65
N VAL A 89 8.73 4.67 5.72
CA VAL A 89 9.30 3.82 6.79
C VAL A 89 9.66 2.43 6.26
N GLU A 90 10.74 2.37 5.49
CA GLU A 90 11.37 1.11 5.10
C GLU A 90 12.64 0.91 5.93
N GLY A 91 12.47 0.29 7.10
CA GLY A 91 13.59 -0.12 7.94
C GLY A 91 13.28 -0.01 9.43
N ILE A 92 12.51 -0.95 9.97
CA ILE A 92 12.42 -1.16 11.41
C ILE A 92 13.08 -2.50 11.73
N LEU A 93 14.26 -2.44 12.35
CA LEU A 93 14.85 -3.61 12.99
C LEU A 93 14.14 -3.76 14.34
N LEU A 94 12.99 -4.44 14.32
CA LEU A 94 12.23 -4.76 15.53
C LEU A 94 12.99 -5.82 16.31
N ASP A 95 13.59 -5.44 17.44
CA ASP A 95 14.06 -6.39 18.44
C ASP A 95 12.85 -6.83 19.29
N VAL A 96 12.05 -7.74 18.75
CA VAL A 96 10.89 -8.32 19.47
C VAL A 96 11.38 -9.45 20.36
N TYR A 97 12.09 -9.17 21.45
CA TYR A 97 12.20 -10.09 22.59
C TYR A 97 12.46 -9.33 23.90
N GLY A 98 11.40 -9.23 24.71
CA GLY A 98 11.40 -8.89 26.13
C GLY A 98 10.28 -9.63 26.82
#